data_AF-A0A6A5GSA4-F1
#
_entry.id   AF-A0A6A5GSA4-F1
#
_cell.length_a   1.000
_cell.length_b   1.000
_cell.length_c   1.000
_cell.angle_alpha   90.00
_cell.angle_beta   90.00
_cell.angle_gamma   90.00
#
_symmetry.space_group_name_H-M   'P 1'
#
loop_
_entity.id
_entity.type
_entity.pdbx_description
1 polymer ?
#
loop_
_entity_poly.entity_id
_entity_poly.type
_entity_poly.pdbx_seq_one_letter_code
_entity_poly.pdbx_strand_id
1 'polypeptide(L)' 'MKTIFFQFYDDMGANPSAIPVGFSGRPEHIAKAIAFLADRDSSEYIIGQNIIADGGTSLVLGFHAQFPRPTENK' A
#
# COMPACT_ATOMS: atom_id res chain seq x y z
N MET A 1 2.00 -6.56 -24.56
CA MET A 1 3.03 -6.38 -23.50
C MET A 1 2.57 -5.45 -22.37
N LYS A 2 1.99 -4.26 -22.64
CA LYS A 2 1.41 -3.38 -21.60
C LYS A 2 0.34 -4.05 -20.72
N THR A 3 -0.54 -4.86 -21.31
CA THR A 3 -1.66 -5.50 -20.59
C THR A 3 -1.22 -6.47 -19.49
N ILE A 4 -0.14 -7.23 -19.72
CA ILE A 4 0.34 -8.24 -18.75
C ILE A 4 0.93 -7.55 -17.52
N PHE A 5 1.65 -6.44 -17.71
CA PHE A 5 2.24 -5.69 -16.61
C PHE A 5 1.16 -5.08 -15.71
N PHE A 6 0.12 -4.47 -16.31
CA PHE A 6 -1.00 -3.93 -15.53
C PHE A 6 -1.78 -5.04 -14.80
N GLN A 7 -2.06 -6.16 -15.47
CA GLN A 7 -2.74 -7.30 -14.86
C GLN A 7 -2.01 -7.79 -13.59
N PHE A 8 -0.68 -7.91 -13.63
CA PHE A 8 0.12 -8.33 -12.49
C PHE A 8 -0.06 -7.41 -11.26
N TYR A 9 -0.05 -6.08 -11.46
CA TYR A 9 -0.27 -5.14 -10.35
C TYR A 9 -1.70 -5.18 -9.81
N ASP A 10 -2.67 -5.41 -10.69
CA ASP A 10 -4.06 -5.52 -10.29
C ASP A 10 -4.26 -6.80 -9.45
N ASP A 11 -3.68 -7.92 -9.87
CA ASP A 11 -3.71 -9.20 -9.14
C ASP A 11 -3.01 -9.08 -7.77
N MET A 12 -1.85 -8.42 -7.71
CA MET A 12 -1.16 -8.17 -6.44
C MET A 12 -1.99 -7.28 -5.50
N GLY A 13 -2.57 -6.20 -6.04
CA GLY A 13 -3.41 -5.28 -5.28
C GLY A 13 -4.68 -5.94 -4.75
N ALA A 14 -5.24 -6.89 -5.52
CA ALA A 14 -6.45 -7.61 -5.16
C ALA A 14 -6.24 -8.63 -4.03
N ASN A 15 -5.00 -8.97 -3.65
CA ASN A 15 -4.73 -9.86 -2.52
C ASN A 15 -4.59 -9.07 -1.22
N PRO A 16 -5.61 -9.06 -0.35
CA PRO A 16 -5.61 -8.21 0.84
C PRO A 16 -4.78 -8.83 2.00
N SER A 17 -4.29 -10.06 1.85
CA SER A 17 -3.26 -10.66 2.70
C SER A 17 -1.84 -10.27 2.28
N ALA A 18 -1.68 -9.56 1.16
CA ALA A 18 -0.42 -8.93 0.77
C ALA A 18 -0.53 -7.40 0.88
N ILE A 19 -1.55 -6.81 0.24
CA ILE A 19 -1.77 -5.36 0.20
C ILE A 19 -3.18 -5.05 0.72
N PRO A 20 -3.36 -4.80 2.03
CA PRO A 20 -4.67 -4.58 2.63
C PRO A 20 -5.52 -3.48 2.02
N VAL A 21 -4.90 -2.42 1.48
CA VAL A 21 -5.60 -1.30 0.84
C VAL A 21 -6.31 -1.68 -0.47
N GLY A 22 -6.00 -2.85 -1.06
CA GLY A 22 -6.73 -3.37 -2.22
C GLY A 22 -6.26 -2.90 -3.59
N PHE A 23 -5.14 -2.19 -3.67
CA PHE A 23 -4.51 -1.81 -4.94
C PHE A 23 -2.99 -1.69 -4.80
N SER A 24 -2.26 -1.97 -5.88
CA SER A 24 -0.80 -1.78 -5.90
C SER A 24 -0.42 -0.31 -5.85
N GLY A 25 0.55 0.01 -4.98
CA GLY A 25 1.15 1.34 -4.92
C GLY A 25 1.68 1.81 -6.28
N ARG A 26 1.51 3.10 -6.56
CA ARG A 26 2.00 3.78 -7.76
C ARG A 26 2.96 4.90 -7.34
N PRO A 27 3.90 5.33 -8.20
CA PRO A 27 4.84 6.40 -7.87
C PRO A 27 4.17 7.67 -7.34
N GLU A 28 2.99 8.01 -7.86
CA GLU A 28 2.22 9.19 -7.46
C GLU A 28 1.76 9.14 -5.99
N HIS A 29 1.56 7.95 -5.42
CA HIS A 29 1.19 7.79 -4.02
C HIS A 29 2.36 8.19 -3.10
N ILE A 30 3.59 7.83 -3.47
CA ILE A 30 4.80 8.20 -2.70
C ILE A 30 5.16 9.67 -2.95
N ALA A 31 5.02 10.15 -4.19
CA ALA A 31 5.27 11.56 -4.53
C ALA A 31 4.41 12.51 -3.68
N LYS A 32 3.14 12.17 -3.44
CA LYS A 32 2.25 12.96 -2.57
C LYS A 32 2.72 12.98 -1.11
N ALA A 33 3.19 11.85 -0.58
CA ALA A 33 3.75 11.79 0.77
C ALA A 33 5.02 12.65 0.89
N ILE A 34 5.90 12.60 -0.12
CA ILE A 34 7.10 13.45 -0.18
C ILE A 34 6.72 14.92 -0.26
N ALA A 35 5.76 15.28 -1.13
CA ALA A 35 5.28 16.66 -1.27
C ALA A 35 4.71 17.20 0.05
N PHE A 36 3.94 16.38 0.78
CA PHE A 36 3.46 16.72 2.13
C PHE A 36 4.62 16.94 3.11
N LEU A 37 5.62 16.06 3.15
CA LEU A 37 6.77 16.19 4.07
C LEU A 37 7.72 17.34 3.69
N ALA A 38 7.69 17.81 2.44
CA ALA A 38 8.45 18.96 1.98
C ALA A 38 7.75 20.29 2.33
N ASP A 39 6.45 20.27 2.57
CA ASP A 39 5.67 21.43 2.97
C ASP A 39 5.78 21.68 4.48
N ARG A 40 6.59 22.68 4.84
CA ARG A 40 6.83 23.06 6.24
C ARG A 40 5.54 23.46 6.96
N ASP A 41 4.61 24.13 6.30
CA ASP A 41 3.37 24.60 6.95
C ASP A 41 2.48 23.41 7.34
N SER A 42 2.54 22.33 6.56
CA SER A 42 1.76 21.11 6.79
C SER A 42 2.45 20.08 7.68
N SER A 43 3.80 20.06 7.74
CA SER A 43 4.55 18.97 8.36
C SER A 43 5.66 19.42 9.34
N GLU A 44 5.65 20.66 9.82
CA GLU A 44 6.72 21.24 10.66
C GLU A 44 7.15 20.38 11.85
N TYR A 45 6.24 19.60 12.43
CA TYR A 45 6.49 18.80 13.63
C TYR A 45 6.93 17.35 13.35
N ILE A 46 6.95 16.92 12.09
CA ILE A 46 7.36 15.57 11.69
C ILE A 46 8.85 15.56 11.40
N ILE A 47 9.67 15.40 12.45
CA ILE A 47 11.13 15.42 12.35
C ILE A 47 11.71 14.08 12.80
N GLY A 48 12.67 13.57 12.03
CA GLY A 48 13.38 12.31 12.35
C GLY A 48 12.52 11.06 12.27
N GLN A 49 11.38 11.12 11.58
CA GLN A 49 10.45 10.00 11.45
C GLN A 49 10.58 9.32 10.07
N ASN A 50 10.42 8.00 10.06
CA ASN A 50 10.25 7.22 8.83
C ASN A 50 8.76 6.93 8.63
N ILE A 51 8.13 7.58 7.64
CA ILE A 51 6.73 7.35 7.29
C ILE A 51 6.64 6.13 6.38
N ILE A 52 5.90 5.11 6.82
CA ILE A 52 5.66 3.88 6.04
C ILE A 52 4.38 4.05 5.21
N ALA A 53 4.52 4.08 3.88
CA ALA A 53 3.43 4.21 2.92
C ALA A 53 3.33 2.96 2.03
N ASP A 54 2.85 1.86 2.61
CA ASP A 54 2.90 0.51 1.98
C ASP A 54 1.52 -0.16 1.82
N GLY A 55 0.43 0.59 2.02
CA GLY A 55 -0.93 0.05 1.92
C GLY A 55 -1.32 -0.95 3.01
N GLY A 56 -0.57 -0.99 4.12
CA GLY A 56 -0.80 -1.89 5.25
C GLY A 56 -0.01 -3.19 5.21
N THR A 57 0.87 -3.37 4.22
CA THR A 57 1.64 -4.61 4.01
C THR A 57 2.45 -5.01 5.24
N SER A 58 3.15 -4.06 5.88
CA SER A 58 3.99 -4.32 7.07
C SER A 58 3.20 -4.69 8.31
N LEU A 59 1.88 -4.46 8.33
CA LEU A 59 0.99 -4.84 9.43
C LEU A 59 0.43 -6.25 9.27
N VAL A 60 0.60 -6.88 8.09
CA VAL A 60 0.13 -8.23 7.87
C VAL A 60 1.09 -9.24 8.50
N LEU A 61 0.63 -9.97 9.51
CA LEU A 61 1.35 -11.13 10.03
C LEU A 61 1.34 -12.25 8.99
N GLY A 62 2.46 -12.94 8.80
CA GLY A 62 2.59 -14.05 7.84
C GLY A 62 1.56 -15.17 8.04
N PHE A 63 1.00 -15.33 9.24
CA PHE A 63 -0.12 -16.24 9.50
C PHE A 63 -1.36 -15.90 8.64
N HIS A 64 -1.67 -14.62 8.43
CA HIS A 64 -2.79 -14.18 7.59
C HIS A 64 -2.56 -14.41 6.08
N ALA A 65 -1.32 -14.68 5.66
CA ALA A 65 -1.02 -15.06 4.28
C ALA A 65 -1.32 -16.54 4.00
N GLN A 66 -1.43 -17.38 5.04
CA GLN A 66 -1.67 -18.83 4.92
C GLN A 66 -3.14 -19.21 4.99
N PHE A 67 -3.96 -18.40 5.66
CA PHE A 67 -5.40 -18.65 5.79
C PHE A 67 -6.18 -17.64 4.94
N PRO A 68 -6.86 -18.10 3.88
CA PRO A 68 -7.80 -17.26 3.15
C PRO A 68 -8.80 -16.68 4.15
N ARG A 69 -9.07 -15.38 4.08
CA ARG A 69 -10.20 -14.83 4.84
C ARG A 69 -11.46 -15.59 4.44
N PRO A 70 -12.39 -15.83 5.37
CA PRO A 70 -13.72 -16.31 5.00
C PRO A 70 -14.24 -15.38 3.91
N THR A 71 -14.52 -15.93 2.72
CA THR A 71 -15.16 -15.16 1.66
C THR A 71 -16.47 -14.64 2.22
N GLU A 72 -16.61 -13.32 2.32
CA GLU A 72 -17.89 -12.70 2.63
C GLU A 72 -18.86 -13.19 1.55
N ASN A 73 -19.84 -14.01 1.94
CA ASN A 73 -20.87 -14.52 1.04
C ASN A 73 -21.55 -13.33 0.38
N LYS A 74 -21.27 -13.13 -0.91
CA LYS A 74 -22.14 -12.39 -1.81
C LYS A 74 -23.11 -13.35 -2.46
#